data_AF-A0A833H908-F1
#
_entry.id   AF-A0A833H908-F1
#
_cell.length_a   1.000
_cell.length_b   1.000
_cell.length_c   1.000
_cell.angle_alpha   90.00
_cell.angle_beta   90.00
_cell.angle_gamma   90.00
#
_symmetry.space_group_name_H-M   'P 1'
#
loop_
_entity.id
_entity.type
_entity.pdbx_description
1 polymer ?
#
loop_
_entity_poly.entity_id
_entity_poly.type
_entity_poly.pdbx_seq_one_letter_code
_entity_poly.pdbx_strand_id
1 'polypeptide(L)' 'AVVRAVGALRAEPLAKPPGVAETVEWAEAATLLHAQGSAWPTAFRRAIGVALKDQDDLVFVGDRLDDILKGAAA' A
#
# COMPACT_ATOMS: atom_id res chain seq x y z
N ALA A 1 3.15 -5.00 10.58
CA ALA A 1 2.32 -4.57 9.44
C ALA A 1 2.79 -3.29 8.71
N VAL A 2 2.44 -2.09 9.20
CA VAL A 2 2.50 -0.80 8.43
C VAL A 2 3.89 -0.46 7.87
N VAL A 3 4.93 -0.40 8.72
CA VAL A 3 6.28 -0.01 8.28
C VAL A 3 6.83 -0.96 7.21
N ARG A 4 6.53 -2.26 7.34
CA ARG A 4 6.92 -3.27 6.34
C ARG A 4 6.21 -3.06 5.00
N ALA A 5 4.90 -2.77 5.01
CA ALA A 5 4.14 -2.47 3.80
C ALA A 5 4.68 -1.22 3.08
N VAL A 6 4.93 -0.15 3.83
CA VAL A 6 5.47 1.11 3.29
C VAL A 6 6.87 0.91 2.73
N GLY A 7 7.73 0.21 3.47
CA GLY A 7 9.09 -0.11 3.02
C GLY A 7 9.11 -0.96 1.75
N ALA A 8 8.26 -1.98 1.68
CA ALA A 8 8.15 -2.84 0.51
C ALA A 8 7.66 -2.07 -0.72
N LEU A 9 6.62 -1.23 -0.59
CA LEU A 9 6.11 -0.43 -1.70
C LEU A 9 7.16 0.57 -2.23
N ARG A 10 7.92 1.21 -1.34
CA ARG A 10 8.98 2.16 -1.74
C ARG A 10 10.20 1.49 -2.40
N ALA A 11 10.37 0.19 -2.23
CA ALA A 11 11.46 -0.55 -2.86
C ALA A 11 11.14 -0.95 -4.31
N GLU A 12 9.88 -0.82 -4.73
CA GLU A 12 9.50 -1.07 -6.12
C GLU A 12 10.04 0.03 -7.06
N PRO A 13 10.37 -0.31 -8.32
CA PRO A 13 10.90 0.64 -9.30
C PRO A 13 9.78 1.52 -9.87
N LEU A 14 9.12 2.28 -9.00
CA LEU A 14 8.05 3.20 -9.35
C LEU A 14 8.61 4.44 -10.04
N ALA A 15 7.90 4.95 -11.05
CA ALA A 15 8.22 6.21 -11.68
C ALA A 15 8.12 7.36 -10.68
N LYS A 16 7.12 7.32 -9.78
CA LYS A 16 6.94 8.27 -8.69
C LYS A 16 6.67 7.56 -7.36
N PRO A 17 7.73 7.20 -6.61
CA PRO A 17 7.58 6.57 -5.30
C PRO A 17 6.77 7.45 -4.33
N PRO A 18 5.92 6.86 -3.47
CA PRO A 18 5.11 7.63 -2.54
C PRO A 18 5.98 8.32 -1.47
N GLY A 19 5.75 9.62 -1.29
CA GLY A 19 6.41 10.45 -0.29
C GLY A 19 5.91 10.17 1.13
N VAL A 20 6.36 10.97 2.10
CA VAL A 20 6.00 10.77 3.51
C VAL A 20 4.50 10.95 3.72
N ALA A 21 3.93 12.04 3.21
CA ALA A 21 2.51 12.35 3.35
C ALA A 21 1.63 11.21 2.81
N GLU A 22 1.89 10.77 1.58
CA GLU A 22 1.12 9.71 0.92
C GLU A 22 1.19 8.39 1.70
N THR A 23 2.35 8.05 2.26
CA THR A 23 2.49 6.83 3.05
C THR A 23 1.81 6.88 4.42
N VAL A 24 1.73 8.07 5.04
CA VAL A 24 0.99 8.27 6.29
C VAL A 24 -0.51 8.16 6.01
N GLU A 25 -1.01 8.88 5.00
CA GLU A 25 -2.41 8.83 4.59
C GLU A 25 -2.83 7.40 4.20
N TRP A 26 -1.97 6.66 3.50
CA TRP A 26 -2.24 5.27 3.13
C TRP A 26 -2.35 4.35 4.35
N ALA A 27 -1.48 4.52 5.35
CA ALA A 27 -1.54 3.78 6.59
C ALA A 27 -2.82 4.08 7.39
N GLU A 28 -3.24 5.35 7.44
CA GLU A 28 -4.49 5.76 8.07
C GLU A 28 -5.71 5.19 7.36
N ALA A 29 -5.77 5.31 6.03
CA ALA A 29 -6.87 4.77 5.22
C ALA A 29 -6.99 3.24 5.37
N ALA A 30 -5.86 2.53 5.34
CA ALA A 30 -5.86 1.09 5.53
C ALA A 30 -6.27 0.71 6.96
N THR A 31 -5.86 1.47 7.98
CA THR A 31 -6.27 1.26 9.38
C THR A 31 -7.78 1.49 9.55
N LEU A 32 -8.34 2.50 8.90
CA LEU A 32 -9.77 2.77 8.87
C LEU A 32 -10.55 1.63 8.20
N LEU A 33 -10.08 1.12 7.05
CA LEU A 33 -10.67 -0.05 6.39
C LEU A 33 -10.58 -1.30 7.26
N HIS A 34 -9.48 -1.45 8.01
CA HIS A 34 -9.31 -2.56 8.94
C HIS A 34 -10.30 -2.51 10.11
N ALA A 35 -10.49 -1.33 10.70
CA ALA A 35 -11.50 -1.11 11.74
C ALA A 35 -12.94 -1.40 11.26
N GLN A 36 -13.18 -1.32 9.95
CA GLN A 36 -14.44 -1.67 9.30
C GLN A 36 -14.52 -3.15 8.84
N GLY A 37 -13.57 -3.99 9.24
CA GLY A 37 -13.59 -5.44 9.01
C GLY A 37 -12.75 -5.93 7.83
N SER A 38 -11.98 -5.07 7.15
CA SER A 38 -11.05 -5.50 6.11
C SER A 38 -9.78 -6.09 6.74
N ALA A 39 -9.51 -7.39 6.53
CA ALA A 39 -8.29 -8.01 7.06
C ALA A 39 -7.00 -7.38 6.49
N TRP A 40 -5.90 -7.50 7.22
CA TRP A 40 -4.56 -7.34 6.64
C TRP A 40 -4.23 -8.56 5.78
N PRO A 41 -3.57 -8.42 4.62
CA PRO A 41 -3.13 -7.18 3.96
C PRO A 41 -4.20 -6.53 3.05
N THR A 42 -5.40 -7.10 2.95
CA THR A 42 -6.49 -6.61 2.06
C THR A 42 -6.83 -5.14 2.27
N ALA A 43 -6.79 -4.63 3.50
CA ALA A 43 -7.02 -3.21 3.77
C ALA A 43 -5.97 -2.29 3.11
N PHE A 44 -4.69 -2.69 3.09
CA PHE A 44 -3.65 -1.95 2.36
C PHE A 44 -3.90 -1.95 0.86
N ARG A 45 -4.24 -3.11 0.29
CA ARG A 45 -4.59 -3.24 -1.13
C ARG A 45 -5.73 -2.30 -1.51
N ARG A 46 -6.82 -2.34 -0.75
CA ARG A 46 -8.02 -1.53 -1.03
C ARG A 46 -7.75 -0.02 -0.96
N ALA A 47 -6.76 0.39 -0.17
CA ALA A 47 -6.36 1.78 -0.04
C ALA A 47 -5.19 2.20 -0.96
N ILE A 48 -4.70 1.36 -1.88
CA ILE A 48 -3.45 1.62 -2.62
C ILE A 48 -3.44 2.94 -3.40
N GLY A 49 -4.59 3.38 -3.91
CA GLY A 49 -4.73 4.69 -4.59
C GLY A 49 -4.49 5.91 -3.68
N VAL A 50 -4.39 5.71 -2.37
CA VAL A 50 -3.95 6.75 -1.43
C VAL A 50 -2.45 6.97 -1.54
N ALA A 51 -1.66 5.90 -1.69
CA ALA A 51 -0.21 5.99 -1.86
C ALA A 51 0.21 6.28 -3.30
N LEU A 52 -0.36 5.56 -4.27
CA LEU A 52 0.02 5.68 -5.68
C LEU A 52 -1.01 6.52 -6.43
N LYS A 53 -0.54 7.64 -7.00
CA LYS A 53 -1.36 8.58 -7.78
C LYS A 53 -1.15 8.45 -9.28
N ASP A 54 -0.02 7.88 -9.68
CA ASP A 54 0.31 7.64 -11.07
C ASP A 54 -0.38 6.34 -11.54
N GLN A 55 -1.06 6.43 -12.68
CA GLN A 55 -1.84 5.31 -13.22
C GLN A 55 -0.94 4.18 -13.72
N ASP A 56 0.23 4.50 -14.27
CA ASP A 56 1.16 3.48 -14.77
C ASP A 56 1.81 2.75 -13.59
N ASP A 57 2.15 3.46 -12.52
CA ASP A 57 2.62 2.84 -11.26
C ASP A 57 1.56 1.93 -10.63
N LEU A 58 0.28 2.34 -10.65
CA LEU A 58 -0.83 1.51 -10.16
C LEU A 58 -1.01 0.23 -10.98
N VAL A 59 -0.95 0.34 -12.31
CA VAL A 59 -1.01 -0.82 -13.21
C VAL A 59 0.21 -1.72 -12.99
N PHE A 60 1.40 -1.15 -12.86
CA PHE A 60 2.65 -1.87 -12.64
C PHE A 60 2.62 -2.73 -11.37
N VAL A 61 2.11 -2.20 -10.25
CA VAL A 61 2.04 -2.95 -9.00
C VAL A 61 0.83 -3.87 -8.88
N GLY A 62 -0.21 -3.70 -9.72
CA GLY A 62 -1.53 -4.33 -9.55
C GLY A 62 -1.49 -5.82 -9.26
N ASP A 63 -0.91 -6.61 -10.17
CA ASP A 63 -0.84 -8.07 -10.06
C ASP A 63 0.17 -8.54 -8.99
N ARG A 64 1.12 -7.67 -8.63
CA ARG A 64 2.21 -7.97 -7.68
C ARG A 64 1.92 -7.51 -6.27
N LEU A 65 0.81 -6.80 -6.06
CA LEU A 65 0.51 -6.13 -4.79
C LEU A 65 0.32 -7.11 -3.64
N ASP A 66 -0.22 -8.31 -3.90
CA ASP A 66 -0.26 -9.41 -2.93
C ASP A 66 1.14 -9.75 -2.42
N ASP A 67 2.08 -9.91 -3.35
CA ASP A 67 3.44 -10.33 -3.04
C ASP A 67 4.20 -9.25 -2.27
N ILE A 68 4.06 -7.99 -2.69
CA ILE A 68 4.62 -6.82 -2.00
C ILE A 68 4.10 -6.76 -0.55
N LEU A 69 2.83 -7.10 -0.32
CA LEU A 69 2.18 -6.99 0.98
C LEU A 69 2.27 -8.25 1.86
N LYS A 70 2.86 -9.37 1.38
CA LYS A 70 2.99 -10.63 2.16
C LYS A 70 3.61 -10.42 3.55
N GLY A 71 4.60 -9.52 3.67
CA GLY A 71 5.26 -9.19 4.94
C GLY A 71 4.46 -8.27 5.88
N ALA A 72 3.36 -7.68 5.39
CA ALA A 72 2.51 -6.76 6.15
C ALA A 72 1.43 -7.47 6.98
N ALA A 73 1.15 -8.75 6.73
CA ALA A 73 0.10 -9.55 7.38
C ALA A 73 0.48 -10.07 8.79
N ALA A 74 1.73 -9.86 9.21
CA ALA A 74 2.26 -10.24 10.53
C ALA A 74 2.38 -9.05 11.48
#